data_AF-A0A371Q1X9-F1
#
_entry.id   AF-A0A371Q1X9-F1
#
_cell.length_a   1.000
_cell.length_b   1.000
_cell.length_c   1.000
_cell.angle_alpha   90.00
_cell.angle_beta   90.00
_cell.angle_gamma   90.00
#
_symmetry.space_group_name_H-M   'P 1'
#
loop_
_entity.id
_entity.type
_entity.pdbx_description
1 polymer ?
#
loop_
_entity_poly.entity_id
_entity_poly.type
_entity_poly.pdbx_seq_one_letter_code
_entity_poly.pdbx_strand_id
1 'polypeptide(L)'
;MQYVFGAVARELAEQEAQRRTGQTEEQWRASVGSYIQEVVASGQYPQFARRVVEAEDRSFQELFDFGLDCLLDGLAGRAAGGAVRP
;
A
#
# COMPACT_ATOMS: atom_id res chain seq x y z
N MET A 1 -17.63 -1.61 4.55
CA MET A 1 -17.68 -0.87 3.26
C MET A 1 -16.47 0.04 3.01
N GLN A 2 -15.97 0.78 4.01
CA GLN A 2 -14.85 1.73 3.81
C GLN A 2 -13.58 1.09 3.23
N TYR A 3 -13.20 -0.11 3.67
CA TYR A 3 -12.00 -0.79 3.15
C TYR A 3 -12.08 -1.05 1.65
N VAL A 4 -13.15 -1.69 1.19
CA VAL A 4 -13.36 -2.01 -0.22
C VAL A 4 -13.39 -0.73 -1.08
N PHE A 5 -14.15 0.27 -0.64
CA PHE A 5 -14.21 1.53 -1.37
C PHE A 5 -12.85 2.23 -1.44
N GLY A 6 -12.10 2.27 -0.33
CA GLY A 6 -10.77 2.86 -0.30
C GLY A 6 -9.77 2.14 -1.19
N ALA A 7 -9.81 0.80 -1.21
CA ALA A 7 -8.94 -0.01 -2.07
C ALA A 7 -9.20 0.26 -3.56
N VAL A 8 -10.48 0.24 -3.97
CA VAL A 8 -10.87 0.50 -5.37
C VAL A 8 -10.61 1.96 -5.76
N ALA A 9 -10.86 2.92 -4.87
CA ALA A 9 -10.59 4.33 -5.14
C ALA A 9 -9.09 4.60 -5.37
N ARG A 10 -8.21 3.90 -4.65
CA ARG A 10 -6.76 3.97 -4.86
C ARG A 10 -6.36 3.40 -6.22
N GLU A 11 -6.91 2.24 -6.60
CA GLU A 11 -6.65 1.63 -7.90
C GLU A 11 -7.08 2.54 -9.06
N LEU A 12 -8.28 3.12 -8.97
CA LEU A 12 -8.78 4.05 -9.99
C LEU A 12 -7.89 5.31 -10.09
N ALA A 13 -7.40 5.82 -8.96
CA ALA A 13 -6.50 6.96 -8.94
C ALA A 13 -5.18 6.68 -9.69
N GLU A 14 -4.61 5.47 -9.54
CA GLU A 14 -3.40 5.06 -10.25
C GLU A 14 -3.66 4.96 -11.76
N GLN A 15 -4.75 4.30 -12.16
CA GLN A 15 -5.13 4.20 -13.58
C GLN A 15 -5.35 5.57 -14.21
N GLU A 16 -5.97 6.50 -13.48
CA GLU A 16 -6.16 7.87 -13.94
C GLU A 16 -4.86 8.66 -13.98
N ALA A 17 -3.92 8.44 -13.06
CA ALA A 17 -2.59 9.05 -13.10
C ALA A 17 -1.82 8.59 -14.34
N GLN A 18 -1.88 7.28 -14.65
CA GLN A 18 -1.27 6.73 -15.85
C GLN A 18 -1.92 7.26 -17.13
N ARG A 19 -3.25 7.37 -17.19
CA ARG A 19 -3.94 8.00 -18.32
C ARG A 19 -3.57 9.49 -18.46
N ARG A 20 -3.44 10.16 -17.31
CA ARG A 20 -2.96 11.53 -17.06
C ARG A 20 -1.64 11.85 -17.75
N THR A 21 -0.66 11.04 -17.38
CA THR A 21 0.78 11.32 -17.58
C THR A 21 1.38 10.49 -18.72
N GLY A 22 0.70 9.41 -19.10
CA GLY A 22 1.22 8.40 -20.01
C GLY A 22 2.28 7.48 -19.39
N GLN A 23 2.56 7.61 -18.09
CA GLN A 23 3.59 6.84 -17.39
C GLN A 23 2.99 5.68 -16.61
N THR A 24 3.59 4.49 -16.71
CA THR A 24 3.35 3.39 -15.76
C THR A 24 3.95 3.71 -14.40
N GLU A 25 3.53 2.98 -13.36
CA GLU A 25 4.14 3.07 -12.04
C GLU A 25 5.66 2.79 -12.07
N GLU A 26 6.12 1.77 -12.83
CA GLU A 26 7.57 1.54 -12.99
C GLU A 26 8.26 2.73 -13.67
N GLN A 27 7.67 3.31 -14.71
CA GLN A 27 8.26 4.43 -15.43
C GLN A 27 8.34 5.68 -14.54
N TRP A 28 7.30 5.92 -13.74
CA TRP A 28 7.30 6.99 -12.76
C TRP A 28 8.39 6.75 -11.70
N ARG A 29 8.47 5.54 -11.11
CA ARG A 29 9.52 5.16 -10.14
C ARG A 29 10.92 5.34 -10.72
N ALA A 30 11.14 4.91 -11.96
CA ALA A 30 12.41 5.10 -12.66
C ALA A 30 12.75 6.59 -12.85
N SER A 31 11.75 7.42 -13.14
CA SER A 31 11.93 8.86 -13.34
C SER A 31 12.30 9.62 -12.06
N VAL A 32 11.85 9.14 -10.89
CA VAL A 32 12.14 9.78 -9.59
C VAL A 32 13.28 9.10 -8.83
N GLY A 33 13.83 7.99 -9.35
CA GLY A 33 14.76 7.12 -8.63
C GLY A 33 16.02 7.81 -8.12
N SER A 34 16.63 8.70 -8.91
CA SER A 34 17.83 9.45 -8.49
C SER A 34 17.55 10.36 -7.29
N TYR A 35 16.43 11.05 -7.30
CA TYR A 35 16.01 11.90 -6.19
C TYR A 35 15.73 11.08 -4.92
N ILE A 36 15.07 9.92 -5.05
CA ILE A 36 14.83 9.01 -3.93
C ILE A 36 16.16 8.54 -3.32
N GLN A 37 17.16 8.21 -4.15
CA GLN A 37 18.49 7.81 -3.69
C GLN A 37 19.19 8.92 -2.89
N GLU A 38 19.11 10.18 -3.33
CA GLU A 38 19.65 11.33 -2.59
C GLU A 38 18.97 11.50 -1.23
N VAL A 39 17.64 11.38 -1.18
CA VAL A 39 16.86 11.46 0.05
C VAL A 39 17.25 10.34 1.03
N VAL A 40 17.43 9.11 0.55
CA VAL A 40 17.88 7.99 1.37
C VAL A 40 19.32 8.20 1.87
N ALA A 41 20.22 8.63 0.99
CA ALA A 41 21.63 8.88 1.32
C ALA A 41 21.80 10.01 2.34
N SER A 42 20.87 10.96 2.40
CA SER A 42 20.89 12.04 3.39
C SER A 42 20.83 11.55 4.84
N GLY A 43 20.29 10.34 5.08
CA GLY A 43 20.10 9.78 6.41
C GLY A 43 19.02 10.47 7.27
N GLN A 44 18.36 11.51 6.76
CA GLN A 44 17.40 12.32 7.52
C GLN A 44 16.03 11.64 7.71
N TYR A 45 15.72 10.63 6.90
CA TYR A 45 14.40 9.98 6.87
C TYR A 45 14.52 8.44 7.01
N PRO A 46 14.92 7.92 8.17
CA PRO A 46 15.22 6.49 8.34
C PRO A 46 14.01 5.58 8.10
N GLN A 47 12.80 6.01 8.46
CA GLN A 47 11.58 5.22 8.21
C GLN A 47 11.19 5.19 6.74
N PHE A 48 11.43 6.29 6.03
CA PHE A 48 11.23 6.34 4.58
C PHE A 48 12.23 5.43 3.88
N ALA A 49 13.51 5.54 4.21
CA ALA A 49 14.56 4.70 3.65
C ALA A 49 14.27 3.21 3.86
N ARG A 50 13.85 2.83 5.06
CA ARG A 50 13.41 1.46 5.35
C ARG A 50 12.25 1.02 4.44
N ARG A 51 11.22 1.86 4.28
CA ARG A 51 10.07 1.55 3.41
C ARG A 51 10.44 1.43 1.95
N VAL A 52 11.38 2.22 1.44
CA VAL A 52 11.87 2.12 0.06
C VAL A 52 12.58 0.79 -0.17
N VAL A 53 13.38 0.34 0.81
CA VAL A 53 14.13 -0.93 0.71
C VAL A 53 13.24 -2.16 0.89
N GLU A 54 12.25 -2.08 1.79
CA GLU A 54 11.32 -3.17 2.09
C GLU A 54 10.10 -3.19 1.15
N ALA A 55 10.01 -2.27 0.19
CA ALA A 55 8.89 -2.21 -0.73
C ALA A 55 8.87 -3.45 -1.64
N GLU A 56 7.78 -4.20 -1.58
CA GLU A 56 7.46 -5.25 -2.54
C GLU A 56 6.46 -4.71 -3.57
N ASP A 57 6.74 -4.95 -4.85
CA ASP A 57 5.81 -4.65 -5.94
C ASP A 57 4.69 -5.69 -5.93
N ARG A 58 3.61 -5.39 -5.18
CA ARG A 58 2.39 -6.20 -5.12
C ARG A 58 1.31 -5.56 -5.99
N SER A 59 0.57 -6.39 -6.71
CA SER A 59 -0.58 -5.96 -7.47
C SER A 59 -1.68 -5.38 -6.57
N PHE A 60 -2.59 -4.60 -7.15
CA PHE A 60 -3.77 -4.09 -6.45
C PHE A 60 -4.60 -5.21 -5.82
N GLN A 61 -4.74 -6.33 -6.53
CA GLN A 61 -5.46 -7.52 -6.08
C GLN A 61 -4.78 -8.17 -4.86
N GLU A 62 -3.47 -8.41 -4.90
CA GLU A 62 -2.75 -9.02 -3.77
C GLU A 62 -2.78 -8.14 -2.52
N LEU A 63 -2.68 -6.81 -2.69
CA LEU A 63 -2.82 -5.86 -1.58
C LEU A 63 -4.24 -5.86 -1.01
N PHE A 64 -5.24 -5.94 -1.89
CA PHE A 64 -6.65 -6.01 -1.48
C PHE A 64 -6.93 -7.27 -0.67
N ASP A 65 -6.54 -8.43 -1.19
CA ASP A 65 -6.77 -9.73 -0.55
C ASP A 65 -6.06 -9.78 0.81
N PHE A 66 -4.78 -9.41 0.86
CA PHE A 66 -4.01 -9.38 2.11
C PHE A 66 -4.68 -8.52 3.20
N GLY A 67 -5.10 -7.30 2.88
CA GLY A 67 -5.73 -6.44 3.86
C GLY A 67 -7.16 -6.87 4.20
N LEU A 68 -7.87 -7.52 3.26
CA LEU A 68 -9.18 -8.10 3.53
C LEU A 68 -9.06 -9.26 4.52
N ASP A 69 -8.10 -10.16 4.31
CA ASP A 69 -7.80 -11.27 5.22
C ASP A 69 -7.48 -10.75 6.62
N CYS A 70 -6.58 -9.77 6.72
CA CYS A 70 -6.24 -9.14 8.01
C CYS A 70 -7.48 -8.56 8.72
N LEU A 71 -8.39 -7.93 7.98
CA LEU A 71 -9.63 -7.37 8.54
C LEU A 71 -10.58 -8.45 9.02
N LEU A 72 -10.78 -9.50 8.21
CA LEU A 72 -11.66 -10.62 8.55
C LEU A 72 -11.12 -11.40 9.75
N ASP A 73 -9.82 -11.65 9.79
CA ASP A 73 -9.14 -12.30 10.91
C ASP A 73 -9.30 -11.48 12.20
N GLY A 74 -9.11 -10.16 12.13
CA GLY A 74 -9.31 -9.28 13.29
C GLY A 74 -10.75 -9.28 13.81
N LEU A 75 -11.73 -9.31 12.90
CA LEU A 75 -13.15 -9.40 13.25
C LEU A 75 -13.49 -10.76 13.86
N ALA A 76 -12.99 -11.86 13.29
CA ALA A 76 -13.17 -13.20 13.79
C ALA A 76 -12.56 -13.36 15.20
N GLY A 77 -11.34 -12.88 15.40
CA GLY A 77 -10.68 -12.86 16.71
C GLY A 77 -11.47 -12.07 17.76
N ARG A 78 -12.04 -10.91 17.39
CA ARG A 78 -12.91 -10.13 18.28
C ARG A 78 -14.22 -10.86 18.59
N ALA A 79 -14.83 -11.52 17.61
CA ALA A 79 -16.06 -12.28 17.82
C ALA A 79 -15.82 -13.48 18.75
N ALA A 80 -14.72 -14.21 18.56
CA ALA A 80 -14.32 -15.31 19.42
C ALA A 80 -13.96 -14.85 20.84
N GLY A 81 -13.25 -13.73 20.98
CA GLY A 81 -12.93 -13.14 22.29
C GLY A 81 -14.13 -12.50 23.00
N GLY A 82 -15.14 -12.05 22.25
CA GLY A 82 -16.38 -11.47 22.76
C GLY A 82 -17.39 -12.51 23.27
N ALA A 83 -17.24 -13.79 22.91
CA ALA A 83 -18.03 -14.90 23.44
C ALA A 83 -17.64 -15.28 24.89
N VAL A 84 -16.52 -14.75 25.39
CA VAL A 84 -16.15 -14.79 26.82
C VAL A 84 -16.59 -13.48 27.47
N ARG A 85 -17.88 -13.38 27.80
CA ARG A 85 -18.34 -12.47 28.86
C ARG A 85 -19.20 -13.28 29.83
N PRO A 86 -18.97 -13.15 31.15
CA PRO A 86 -19.87 -13.72 32.16
C PRO A 86 -21.26 -13.07 32.10
#